data_AF-A0A7C1TJE0-F1
#
_entry.id   AF-A0A7C1TJE0-F1
#
_cell.length_a   1.000
_cell.length_b   1.000
_cell.length_c   1.000
_cell.angle_alpha   90.00
_cell.angle_beta   90.00
_cell.angle_gamma   90.00
#
_symmetry.space_group_name_H-M   'P 1'
#
loop_
_entity.id
_entity.type
_entity.pdbx_description
1 polymer ?
#
loop_
_entity_poly.entity_id
_entity_poly.type
_entity_poly.pdbx_seq_one_letter_code
_entity_poly.pdbx_strand_id
1 'polypeptide(L)'
;MNPVELSIFASRISAVCDEMGAVLQRTAFSPNIRDRLDFSCAVFDAAGRLCAQAAHIPVHLGSMAYAMADIVASCDWGEGDMLIVNDPYLGGTH
;
A
#
# COMPACT_ATOMS: atom_id res chain seq x y z
N MET A 1 25.62 -1.90 0.64
CA MET A 1 24.80 -0.83 0.02
C MET A 1 25.41 0.50 0.42
N ASN A 2 25.82 1.31 -0.55
CA ASN A 2 26.30 2.67 -0.30
C ASN A 2 25.13 3.68 -0.29
N PRO A 3 25.35 4.94 0.16
CA PRO A 3 24.28 5.94 0.23
C PRO A 3 23.60 6.24 -1.12
N VAL A 4 24.34 6.16 -2.24
CA VAL A 4 23.80 6.38 -3.58
C VAL A 4 22.88 5.24 -3.98
N GLU A 5 23.30 3.99 -3.77
CA GLU A 5 22.49 2.80 -4.05
C GLU A 5 21.19 2.80 -3.25
N LEU A 6 21.26 3.15 -1.95
CA LEU A 6 20.07 3.23 -1.10
C LEU A 6 19.10 4.31 -1.57
N SER A 7 19.62 5.49 -1.97
CA SER A 7 18.79 6.57 -2.51
C SER A 7 18.09 6.17 -3.80
N ILE A 8 18.80 5.50 -4.72
CA ILE A 8 18.22 4.98 -5.97
C ILE A 8 17.14 3.93 -5.66
N PHE A 9 17.39 3.02 -4.72
CA PHE A 9 16.42 2.02 -4.30
C PHE A 9 15.15 2.67 -3.75
N ALA A 10 15.30 3.58 -2.77
CA ALA A 10 14.17 4.28 -2.16
C ALA A 10 13.35 5.06 -3.21
N SER A 11 14.01 5.79 -4.10
CA SER A 11 13.33 6.54 -5.16
C SER A 11 12.56 5.62 -6.12
N ARG A 12 13.06 4.42 -6.41
CA ARG A 12 12.37 3.46 -7.28
C ARG A 12 11.12 2.88 -6.62
N ILE A 13 11.20 2.48 -5.35
CA ILE A 13 10.04 1.90 -4.65
C ILE A 13 8.96 2.97 -4.44
N SER A 14 9.34 4.23 -4.17
CA SER A 14 8.37 5.34 -4.13
C SER A 14 7.71 5.55 -5.49
N ALA A 15 8.47 5.55 -6.59
CA ALA A 15 7.92 5.72 -7.93
C ALA A 15 6.90 4.62 -8.31
N VAL A 16 7.11 3.38 -7.85
CA VAL A 16 6.13 2.29 -8.02
C VAL A 16 4.80 2.64 -7.35
N CYS A 17 4.83 3.17 -6.13
CA CYS A 17 3.61 3.57 -5.43
C CYS A 17 2.89 4.71 -6.16
N ASP A 18 3.63 5.69 -6.66
CA ASP A 18 3.07 6.81 -7.43
C ASP A 18 2.38 6.33 -8.71
N GLU A 19 3.00 5.38 -9.43
CA GLU A 19 2.42 4.80 -10.63
C GLU A 19 1.16 3.96 -10.32
N MET A 20 1.17 3.16 -9.25
CA MET A 20 -0.02 2.45 -8.77
C MET A 20 -1.17 3.43 -8.52
N GLY A 21 -0.89 4.54 -7.83
CA GLY A 21 -1.90 5.55 -7.53
C GLY A 21 -2.44 6.24 -8.80
N ALA A 22 -1.56 6.59 -9.73
CA ALA A 22 -1.95 7.19 -11.00
C ALA A 22 -2.83 6.25 -11.84
N VAL A 23 -2.50 4.94 -11.89
CA VAL A 23 -3.30 3.93 -12.59
C VAL A 23 -4.66 3.76 -11.91
N LEU A 24 -4.69 3.63 -10.59
CA LEU A 24 -5.93 3.49 -9.82
C LEU A 24 -6.86 4.68 -10.02
N GLN A 25 -6.33 5.91 -9.95
CA GLN A 25 -7.11 7.13 -10.18
C GLN A 25 -7.71 7.18 -11.59
N ARG A 26 -6.89 6.89 -12.62
CA ARG A 26 -7.32 6.96 -14.03
C ARG A 26 -8.33 5.88 -14.43
N THR A 27 -8.32 4.75 -13.74
CA THR A 27 -9.22 3.62 -14.01
C THR A 27 -10.48 3.63 -13.14
N ALA A 28 -10.53 4.50 -12.12
CA ALA A 28 -11.65 4.55 -11.19
C ALA A 28 -12.92 5.18 -11.80
N PHE A 29 -14.04 4.48 -11.64
CA PHE A 29 -15.38 5.02 -11.89
C PHE A 29 -15.89 5.88 -10.73
N SER A 30 -15.46 5.60 -9.50
CA SER A 30 -15.91 6.29 -8.29
C SER A 30 -15.31 7.71 -8.20
N PRO A 31 -16.14 8.76 -8.06
CA PRO A 31 -15.64 10.12 -7.83
C PRO A 31 -14.82 10.26 -6.54
N ASN A 32 -15.10 9.44 -5.52
CA ASN A 32 -14.29 9.45 -4.29
C ASN A 32 -12.85 9.05 -4.58
N ILE A 33 -12.63 8.06 -5.46
CA ILE A 33 -11.27 7.63 -5.85
C ILE A 33 -10.70 8.58 -6.91
N ARG A 34 -11.45 8.85 -7.99
CA ARG A 34 -10.96 9.61 -9.15
C ARG A 34 -10.70 11.08 -8.83
N ASP A 35 -11.65 11.73 -8.15
CA ASP A 35 -11.68 13.19 -7.99
C ASP A 35 -11.27 13.61 -6.57
N ARG A 36 -11.67 12.85 -5.54
CA ARG A 36 -11.32 13.14 -4.13
C ARG A 36 -10.03 12.47 -3.66
N LEU A 37 -9.44 11.58 -4.47
CA LEU A 37 -8.22 10.86 -4.15
C LEU A 37 -8.32 10.07 -2.84
N ASP A 38 -9.49 9.52 -2.57
CA ASP A 38 -9.80 8.75 -1.37
C ASP A 38 -9.30 7.30 -1.50
N PHE A 39 -7.99 7.14 -1.61
CA PHE A 39 -7.29 5.85 -1.67
C PHE A 39 -5.83 6.01 -1.23
N SER A 40 -5.12 4.90 -1.02
CA SER A 40 -3.67 4.92 -0.84
C SER A 40 -3.05 3.67 -1.46
N CYS A 41 -1.82 3.80 -1.94
CA CYS A 41 -1.04 2.71 -2.49
C CYS A 41 0.25 2.59 -1.68
N ALA A 42 0.62 1.37 -1.30
CA ALA A 42 1.78 1.12 -0.48
C ALA A 42 2.44 -0.21 -0.87
N VAL A 43 3.75 -0.27 -0.68
CA VAL A 43 4.56 -1.48 -0.83
C VAL A 43 5.03 -1.90 0.55
N PHE A 44 4.85 -3.18 0.86
CA PHE A 44 5.27 -3.81 2.10
C PHE A 44 6.28 -4.91 1.79
N ASP A 45 7.15 -5.22 2.75
CA ASP A 45 8.02 -6.39 2.63
C ASP A 45 7.29 -7.68 3.04
N ALA A 46 8.00 -8.81 2.93
CA ALA A 46 7.47 -10.14 3.26
C ALA A 46 7.09 -10.33 4.75
N ALA A 47 7.43 -9.39 5.63
CA ALA A 47 7.01 -9.38 7.02
C ALA A 47 5.89 -8.36 7.29
N GLY A 48 5.32 -7.76 6.25
CA GLY A 48 4.28 -6.74 6.35
C GLY A 48 4.79 -5.36 6.79
N ARG A 49 6.10 -5.09 6.72
CA ARG A 49 6.64 -3.77 7.10
C ARG A 49 6.55 -2.80 5.92
N LEU A 50 6.07 -1.59 6.19
CA LEU A 50 5.90 -0.54 5.18
C LEU A 50 7.27 -0.13 4.58
N CYS A 51 7.40 -0.27 3.27
CA CYS A 51 8.60 0.09 2.52
C CYS A 51 8.47 1.45 1.82
N ALA A 52 7.34 1.70 1.15
CA ALA A 52 7.00 2.99 0.56
C ALA A 52 5.49 3.13 0.37
N GLN A 53 5.06 4.36 0.04
CA GLN A 53 3.66 4.68 -0.22
C GLN A 53 3.51 5.93 -1.06
N ALA A 54 2.39 6.01 -1.78
CA ALA A 54 1.90 7.24 -2.41
C ALA A 54 1.02 7.99 -1.41
N ALA A 55 1.43 9.20 -1.06
CA ALA A 55 0.82 9.99 0.01
C ALA A 55 -0.52 10.60 -0.43
N HIS A 56 -1.64 10.03 0.00
CA HIS A 56 -2.94 10.68 -0.20
C HIS A 56 -3.79 10.80 1.07
N ILE A 57 -3.72 9.85 2.04
CA ILE A 57 -4.54 9.93 3.27
C ILE A 57 -3.80 9.42 4.53
N PRO A 58 -3.56 10.28 5.55
CA PRO A 58 -2.87 9.89 6.79
C PRO A 58 -3.53 8.76 7.60
N VAL A 59 -4.85 8.60 7.54
CA VAL A 59 -5.53 7.52 8.31
C VAL A 59 -5.16 6.13 7.80
N HIS A 60 -4.91 5.98 6.50
CA HIS A 60 -4.50 4.70 5.91
C HIS A 60 -3.10 4.28 6.38
N LEU A 61 -2.19 5.23 6.66
CA LEU A 61 -0.87 4.87 7.22
C LEU A 61 -1.01 4.15 8.56
N GLY A 62 -1.85 4.69 9.45
CA GLY A 62 -1.92 4.23 10.82
C GLY A 62 -2.48 2.81 10.93
N SER A 63 -3.61 2.57 10.25
CA SER A 63 -4.28 1.28 10.32
C SER A 63 -3.58 0.21 9.48
N MET A 64 -3.19 0.52 8.24
CA MET A 64 -2.59 -0.48 7.34
C MET A 64 -1.18 -0.90 7.80
N ALA A 65 -0.35 0.03 8.28
CA ALA A 65 0.99 -0.31 8.75
C ALA A 65 0.98 -1.19 10.01
N TYR A 66 -0.08 -1.11 10.83
CA TYR A 66 -0.22 -1.94 12.02
C TYR A 66 -0.78 -3.33 11.68
N ALA A 67 -1.78 -3.41 10.81
CA ALA A 67 -2.47 -4.67 10.50
C ALA A 67 -1.71 -5.58 9.53
N MET A 68 -0.83 -5.02 8.68
CA MET A 68 -0.23 -5.78 7.58
C MET A 68 0.66 -6.95 8.04
N ALA A 69 1.35 -6.81 9.18
CA ALA A 69 2.16 -7.91 9.72
C ALA A 69 1.30 -9.13 10.07
N ASP A 70 0.16 -8.91 10.70
CA ASP A 70 -0.79 -9.98 11.06
C ASP A 70 -1.45 -10.57 9.80
N ILE A 71 -1.83 -9.71 8.84
CA ILE A 71 -2.42 -10.15 7.56
C ILE A 71 -1.46 -11.05 6.79
N VAL A 72 -0.21 -10.61 6.59
CA VAL A 72 0.80 -11.37 5.85
C VAL A 72 1.08 -12.72 6.53
N ALA A 73 1.13 -12.75 7.87
CA ALA A 73 1.34 -13.98 8.62
C ALA A 73 0.13 -14.93 8.64
N SER A 74 -1.08 -14.44 8.35
CA SER A 74 -2.32 -15.22 8.42
C SER A 74 -2.59 -16.11 7.20
N CYS A 75 -1.81 -15.95 6.13
CA CYS A 75 -2.02 -16.61 4.86
C CYS A 75 -0.81 -17.48 4.48
N ASP A 76 -1.06 -18.63 3.87
CA ASP A 76 -0.04 -19.42 3.17
C ASP A 76 -0.04 -18.98 1.70
N TRP A 77 0.96 -18.18 1.31
CA TRP A 77 0.95 -17.45 0.04
C TRP A 77 1.48 -18.30 -1.13
N GLY A 78 0.68 -18.39 -2.19
CA GLY A 78 1.07 -18.87 -3.51
C GLY A 78 1.35 -17.75 -4.51
N GLU A 79 2.02 -18.08 -5.61
CA GLU A 79 2.20 -17.16 -6.73
C GLU A 79 0.85 -16.78 -7.36
N GLY A 80 0.57 -15.48 -7.45
CA GLY A 80 -0.66 -14.94 -8.05
C GLY A 80 -1.83 -14.76 -7.08
N ASP A 81 -1.66 -15.10 -5.81
CA ASP A 81 -2.70 -14.90 -4.79
C ASP A 81 -3.01 -13.42 -4.57
N MET A 82 -4.28 -13.13 -4.34
CA MET A 82 -4.79 -11.80 -4.03
C MET A 82 -5.70 -11.87 -2.82
N LEU A 83 -5.54 -10.92 -1.91
CA LEU A 83 -6.34 -10.82 -0.69
C LEU A 83 -7.11 -9.49 -0.68
N ILE A 84 -8.38 -9.55 -0.27
CA ILE A 84 -9.24 -8.39 -0.05
C ILE A 84 -9.78 -8.49 1.38
N VAL A 85 -9.55 -7.45 2.20
CA VAL A 85 -9.96 -7.40 3.60
C VAL A 85 -10.70 -6.10 3.87
N ASN A 86 -11.76 -6.19 4.67
CA ASN A 86 -12.47 -5.05 5.26
C ASN A 86 -12.87 -5.36 6.71
N ASP A 87 -12.07 -6.16 7.41
CA ASP A 87 -12.31 -6.46 8.82
C ASP A 87 -11.84 -5.26 9.68
N PRO A 88 -12.71 -4.63 10.49
CA PRO A 88 -12.34 -3.49 11.32
C PRO A 88 -11.30 -3.83 12.40
N TYR A 89 -11.14 -5.11 12.74
CA TYR A 89 -10.12 -5.57 13.67
C TYR A 89 -8.76 -5.85 12.99
N LEU A 90 -8.72 -5.86 11.65
CA LEU A 90 -7.52 -6.07 10.83
C LEU A 90 -7.26 -4.88 9.90
N GLY A 91 -7.40 -3.66 10.42
CA GLY A 91 -7.02 -2.44 9.72
C GLY A 91 -8.11 -1.76 8.89
N GLY A 92 -9.31 -2.36 8.79
CA GLY A 92 -10.50 -1.67 8.32
C GLY A 92 -10.93 -0.56 9.30
N THR A 93 -11.53 0.52 8.79
CA THR A 93 -11.95 1.66 9.64
C THR A 93 -13.45 1.67 9.95
N HIS A 94 -14.24 0.83 9.29
CA HIS A 94 -15.71 0.80 9.36
C HIS A 94 -16.26 -0.62 9.28
#